data_AF-A0A7Y8X5S3-F1
#
_entry.id   AF-A0A7Y8X5S3-F1
#
_cell.length_a   1.000
_cell.length_b   1.000
_cell.length_c   1.000
_cell.angle_alpha   90.00
_cell.angle_beta   90.00
_cell.angle_gamma   90.00
#
_symmetry.space_group_name_H-M   'P 1'
#
loop_
_entity.id
_entity.type
_entity.pdbx_description
1 polymer ?
#
loop_
_entity_poly.entity_id
_entity_poly.type
_entity_poly.pdbx_seq_one_letter_code
_entity_poly.pdbx_strand_id
1 'polypeptide(L)'
;LPAGGVMIAVQASEDEVLPLLGEGDRVSIAAINGPQAVVIAGDEDAAVAIAAAFEAQGRKTKRLTVSHAFHSPHMDGMLDDFREVVAGLVFAAPAIPVVSCLTGAVVTDEMGSAEFWVRHVREAVRFLDGVRVLEAAGVTAYVELGPDGTLSALAQGCTAGDVDGMVFVPVLRKDRDEAETITTALARVHVHGTAVDWDVFFAGMGARRVDLPTYAFQRQRFWPSAAAYVAGDPESIGLGDAGHPLLGAAVALADSEGVLLAGRLSLDTQPWLADHIIHGSVLLPGTAFVDLAIRAGDEVGCDVVEELTLEAPLVLPERGGVQLQLVVEAPDAADRRSFAVYSRRQDAVAEEPWTRHGSGVLAAGARPEAEQGFGELAAWPP
;
A
#
# COMPACT_ATOMS: atom_id res chain seq x y z
N LEU A 1 -20.98 -44.76 -33.20
CA LEU A 1 -20.13 -43.69 -33.78
C LEU A 1 -19.02 -44.34 -34.62
N PRO A 2 -18.56 -43.70 -35.71
CA PRO A 2 -17.48 -44.22 -36.56
C PRO A 2 -16.18 -44.42 -35.77
N ALA A 3 -15.46 -45.50 -36.06
CA ALA A 3 -14.10 -45.70 -35.56
C ALA A 3 -13.08 -44.98 -36.46
N GLY A 4 -11.95 -44.54 -35.91
CA GLY A 4 -10.87 -43.91 -36.67
C GLY A 4 -10.95 -42.38 -36.82
N GLY A 5 -11.87 -41.73 -36.11
CA GLY A 5 -11.87 -40.27 -35.98
C GLY A 5 -10.79 -39.76 -35.01
N VAL A 6 -10.27 -38.57 -35.26
CA VAL A 6 -9.26 -37.93 -34.40
C VAL A 6 -9.65 -36.51 -34.06
N MET A 7 -9.07 -35.99 -32.97
CA MET A 7 -9.08 -34.56 -32.64
C MET A 7 -7.64 -34.08 -32.49
N ILE A 8 -7.30 -32.96 -33.13
CA ILE A 8 -5.95 -32.39 -33.13
C ILE A 8 -6.04 -30.92 -32.77
N ALA A 9 -5.35 -30.54 -31.69
CA ALA A 9 -5.14 -29.13 -31.35
C ALA A 9 -4.07 -28.54 -32.27
N VAL A 10 -4.35 -27.36 -32.83
CA VAL A 10 -3.50 -26.67 -33.80
C VAL A 10 -3.29 -25.24 -33.33
N GLN A 11 -2.03 -24.78 -33.34
CA GLN A 11 -1.69 -23.39 -33.07
C GLN A 11 -1.99 -22.51 -34.29
N ALA A 12 -3.26 -22.18 -34.48
CA ALA A 12 -3.79 -21.37 -35.57
C ALA A 12 -5.09 -20.67 -35.13
N SER A 13 -5.52 -19.65 -35.86
CA SER A 13 -6.84 -19.03 -35.74
C SER A 13 -7.92 -19.80 -36.50
N GLU A 14 -9.19 -19.49 -36.20
CA GLU A 14 -10.35 -19.98 -36.97
C GLU A 14 -10.21 -19.61 -38.46
N ASP A 15 -9.87 -18.36 -38.76
CA ASP A 15 -9.73 -17.84 -40.12
C ASP A 15 -8.61 -18.53 -40.93
N GLU A 16 -7.52 -18.95 -40.27
CA GLU A 16 -6.44 -19.71 -40.90
C GLU A 16 -6.87 -21.15 -41.25
N VAL A 17 -7.77 -21.75 -40.47
CA VAL A 17 -8.17 -23.15 -40.62
C VAL A 17 -9.38 -23.33 -41.53
N LEU A 18 -10.37 -22.44 -41.50
CA LEU A 18 -11.60 -22.54 -42.29
C LEU A 18 -11.35 -22.83 -43.79
N PRO A 19 -10.39 -22.17 -44.49
CA PRO A 19 -10.12 -22.44 -45.90
C PRO A 19 -9.56 -23.83 -46.19
N LEU A 20 -9.04 -24.52 -45.17
CA LEU A 20 -8.35 -25.81 -45.30
C LEU A 20 -9.26 -27.02 -45.04
N LEU A 21 -10.48 -26.81 -44.55
CA LEU A 21 -11.43 -27.89 -44.26
C LEU A 21 -11.94 -28.61 -45.52
N GLY A 22 -11.78 -27.99 -46.70
CA GLY A 22 -12.16 -28.55 -47.99
C GLY A 22 -13.67 -28.73 -48.19
N GLU A 23 -14.05 -29.32 -49.31
CA GLU A 23 -15.44 -29.71 -49.58
C GLU A 23 -15.67 -31.16 -49.10
N GLY A 24 -16.78 -31.42 -48.39
CA GLY A 24 -17.25 -32.78 -48.11
C GLY A 24 -17.35 -33.22 -46.65
N ASP A 25 -17.45 -32.30 -45.69
CA ASP A 25 -17.76 -32.61 -44.27
C ASP A 25 -16.96 -33.81 -43.71
N ARG A 26 -15.65 -33.86 -43.98
CA ARG A 26 -14.75 -34.90 -43.43
C ARG A 26 -14.05 -34.46 -42.15
N VAL A 27 -13.79 -33.15 -42.03
CA VAL A 27 -13.15 -32.51 -40.87
C VAL A 27 -13.85 -31.18 -40.61
N SER A 28 -14.07 -30.85 -39.34
CA SER A 28 -14.56 -29.54 -38.91
C SER A 28 -13.69 -28.98 -37.79
N ILE A 29 -13.86 -27.69 -37.51
CA ILE A 29 -13.39 -27.12 -36.24
C ILE A 29 -14.31 -27.65 -35.14
N ALA A 30 -13.72 -28.30 -34.14
CA ALA A 30 -14.41 -28.81 -32.96
C ALA A 30 -14.42 -27.80 -31.81
N ALA A 31 -13.38 -26.98 -31.69
CA ALA A 31 -13.30 -25.96 -30.65
C ALA A 31 -12.42 -24.79 -31.07
N ILE A 32 -12.79 -23.59 -30.61
CA ILE A 32 -12.02 -22.35 -30.72
C ILE A 32 -11.66 -21.95 -29.29
N ASN A 33 -10.50 -22.40 -28.83
CA ASN A 33 -10.05 -22.29 -27.43
C ASN A 33 -9.25 -21.03 -27.15
N GLY A 34 -8.87 -20.28 -28.19
CA GLY A 34 -8.13 -19.03 -28.08
C GLY A 34 -7.82 -18.44 -29.46
N PRO A 35 -7.25 -17.21 -29.53
CA PRO A 35 -7.03 -16.51 -30.81
C PRO A 35 -6.09 -17.24 -31.79
N GLN A 36 -5.24 -18.11 -31.26
CA GLN A 36 -4.28 -18.95 -31.99
C GLN A 36 -4.32 -20.40 -31.48
N ALA A 37 -5.48 -20.86 -31.01
CA ALA A 37 -5.65 -22.19 -30.43
C ALA A 37 -7.01 -22.78 -30.85
N VAL A 38 -7.00 -23.58 -31.91
CA VAL A 38 -8.18 -24.29 -32.41
C VAL A 38 -7.99 -25.80 -32.32
N VAL A 39 -9.09 -26.54 -32.29
CA VAL A 39 -9.09 -28.00 -32.37
C VAL A 39 -9.87 -28.39 -33.62
N ILE A 40 -9.26 -29.19 -34.49
CA ILE A 40 -9.93 -29.81 -35.63
C ILE A 40 -10.28 -31.26 -35.29
N ALA A 41 -11.39 -31.75 -35.85
CA ALA A 41 -11.86 -33.10 -35.61
C ALA A 41 -12.54 -33.70 -36.85
N GLY A 42 -12.35 -35.00 -37.05
CA GLY A 42 -12.97 -35.75 -38.15
C GLY A 42 -12.13 -36.93 -38.59
N ASP A 43 -12.13 -37.22 -39.89
CA ASP A 43 -11.33 -38.28 -40.50
C ASP A 43 -9.83 -38.08 -40.27
N GLU A 44 -9.13 -39.15 -39.89
CA GLU A 44 -7.71 -39.10 -39.51
C GLU A 44 -6.80 -38.56 -40.60
N ASP A 45 -6.94 -39.04 -41.84
CA ASP A 45 -6.10 -38.63 -42.97
C ASP A 45 -6.22 -37.13 -43.26
N ALA A 46 -7.46 -36.62 -43.27
CA ALA A 46 -7.73 -35.22 -43.55
C ALA A 46 -7.27 -34.31 -42.40
N ALA A 47 -7.54 -34.67 -41.15
CA ALA A 47 -7.12 -33.87 -40.00
C ALA A 47 -5.59 -33.83 -39.85
N VAL A 48 -4.90 -34.95 -40.10
CA VAL A 48 -3.43 -35.02 -40.08
C VAL A 48 -2.82 -34.18 -41.20
N ALA A 49 -3.42 -34.16 -42.40
CA ALA A 49 -2.94 -33.32 -43.50
C ALA A 49 -2.99 -31.82 -43.16
N ILE A 50 -4.09 -31.35 -42.55
CA ILE A 50 -4.22 -29.96 -42.09
C ILE A 50 -3.19 -29.66 -41.00
N ALA A 51 -3.04 -30.53 -40.02
CA ALA A 51 -2.06 -30.36 -38.93
C ALA A 51 -0.63 -30.27 -39.48
N ALA A 52 -0.24 -31.17 -40.39
CA ALA A 52 1.08 -31.20 -41.02
C ALA A 52 1.38 -29.91 -41.80
N ALA A 53 0.37 -29.29 -42.44
CA ALA A 53 0.54 -28.02 -43.14
C ALA A 53 0.93 -26.86 -42.19
N PHE A 54 0.42 -26.87 -40.95
CA PHE A 54 0.81 -25.89 -39.93
C PHE A 54 2.15 -26.24 -39.27
N GLU A 55 2.46 -27.53 -39.06
CA GLU A 55 3.78 -27.95 -38.57
C GLU A 55 4.90 -27.56 -39.52
N ALA A 56 4.68 -27.66 -40.83
CA ALA A 56 5.63 -27.21 -41.85
C ALA A 56 5.92 -25.70 -41.78
N GLN A 57 5.02 -24.92 -41.17
CA GLN A 57 5.17 -23.48 -40.90
C GLN A 57 5.76 -23.20 -39.51
N GLY A 58 6.17 -24.23 -38.76
CA GLY A 58 6.74 -24.12 -37.42
C GLY A 58 5.71 -23.93 -36.30
N ARG A 59 4.40 -24.15 -36.58
CA ARG A 59 3.34 -24.06 -35.58
C ARG A 59 3.20 -25.36 -34.80
N LYS A 60 2.82 -25.28 -33.52
CA LYS A 60 2.61 -26.46 -32.67
C LYS A 60 1.30 -27.17 -33.02
N THR A 61 1.34 -28.50 -33.08
CA THR A 61 0.12 -29.32 -33.09
C THR A 61 0.20 -30.42 -32.04
N LYS A 62 -0.96 -30.95 -31.63
CA LYS A 62 -1.04 -32.04 -30.65
C LYS A 62 -2.31 -32.86 -30.87
N ARG A 63 -2.13 -34.15 -31.18
CA ARG A 63 -3.24 -35.12 -31.18
C ARG A 63 -3.78 -35.30 -29.76
N LEU A 64 -5.09 -35.22 -29.59
CA LEU A 64 -5.76 -35.37 -28.30
C LEU A 64 -6.09 -36.84 -28.04
N THR A 65 -6.00 -37.25 -26.77
CA THR A 65 -6.37 -38.61 -26.34
C THR A 65 -7.87 -38.65 -26.07
N VAL A 66 -8.65 -38.95 -27.12
CA VAL A 66 -10.11 -39.05 -27.08
C VAL A 66 -10.57 -40.31 -27.79
N SER A 67 -11.77 -40.79 -27.47
CA SER A 67 -12.32 -42.01 -28.08
C SER A 67 -12.93 -41.78 -29.46
N HIS A 68 -13.37 -40.56 -29.76
CA HIS A 68 -14.06 -40.19 -31.00
C HIS A 68 -13.73 -38.75 -31.41
N ALA A 69 -14.00 -38.42 -32.68
CA ALA A 69 -13.97 -37.05 -33.18
C ALA A 69 -15.25 -36.30 -32.78
N PHE A 70 -15.31 -35.78 -31.55
CA PHE A 70 -16.43 -34.96 -31.07
C PHE A 70 -16.52 -33.62 -31.83
N HIS A 71 -17.72 -33.02 -31.83
CA HIS A 71 -18.00 -31.75 -32.52
C HIS A 71 -17.62 -31.80 -34.00
N SER A 72 -17.95 -32.92 -34.65
CA SER A 72 -17.59 -33.20 -36.04
C SER A 72 -18.66 -34.01 -36.77
N PRO A 73 -18.58 -34.11 -38.11
CA PRO A 73 -19.48 -34.94 -38.94
C PRO A 73 -19.60 -36.39 -38.46
N HIS A 74 -18.62 -36.90 -37.71
CA HIS A 74 -18.70 -38.23 -37.10
C HIS A 74 -19.86 -38.36 -36.11
N MET A 75 -20.39 -37.26 -35.57
CA MET A 75 -21.54 -37.26 -34.67
C MET A 75 -22.86 -37.45 -35.40
N ASP A 76 -22.94 -37.18 -36.71
CA ASP A 76 -24.20 -37.14 -37.47
C ASP A 76 -25.01 -38.44 -37.33
N GLY A 77 -24.32 -39.59 -37.31
CA GLY A 77 -24.94 -40.90 -37.18
C GLY A 77 -25.57 -41.22 -35.82
N MET A 78 -25.40 -40.38 -34.78
CA MET A 78 -26.08 -40.53 -33.49
C MET A 78 -27.06 -39.41 -33.16
N LEU A 79 -27.18 -38.37 -34.01
CA LEU A 79 -27.94 -37.18 -33.66
C LEU A 79 -29.44 -37.43 -33.52
N ASP A 80 -30.03 -38.31 -34.33
CA ASP A 80 -31.46 -38.62 -34.25
C ASP A 80 -31.81 -39.38 -32.96
N ASP A 81 -31.04 -40.42 -32.62
CA ASP A 81 -31.19 -41.17 -31.37
C ASP A 81 -30.95 -40.25 -30.15
N PHE A 82 -29.95 -39.37 -30.24
CA PHE A 82 -29.67 -38.39 -29.19
C PHE A 82 -30.82 -37.39 -29.04
N ARG A 83 -31.39 -36.90 -30.15
CA ARG A 83 -32.54 -36.00 -30.15
C ARG A 83 -33.74 -36.63 -29.46
N GLU A 84 -34.04 -37.91 -29.73
CA GLU A 84 -35.15 -38.62 -29.09
C GLU A 84 -35.02 -38.63 -27.57
N VAL A 85 -33.82 -38.94 -27.07
CA VAL A 85 -33.54 -38.96 -25.62
C VAL A 85 -33.67 -37.56 -25.01
N VAL A 86 -33.04 -36.57 -25.63
CA VAL A 86 -33.01 -35.19 -25.11
C VAL A 86 -34.39 -34.55 -25.15
N ALA A 87 -35.22 -34.85 -26.16
CA ALA A 87 -36.60 -34.36 -26.25
C ALA A 87 -37.51 -34.88 -25.13
N GLY A 88 -37.15 -35.99 -24.47
CA GLY A 88 -37.84 -36.50 -23.29
C GLY A 88 -37.49 -35.77 -21.99
N LEU A 89 -36.51 -34.86 -22.00
CA LEU A 89 -36.06 -34.11 -20.82
C LEU A 89 -36.88 -32.83 -20.63
N VAL A 90 -36.97 -32.40 -19.37
CA VAL A 90 -37.57 -31.10 -19.01
C VAL A 90 -36.46 -30.09 -18.80
N PHE A 91 -36.50 -29.00 -19.56
CA PHE A 91 -35.54 -27.90 -19.43
C PHE A 91 -36.15 -26.75 -18.62
N ALA A 92 -35.35 -26.16 -17.76
CA ALA A 92 -35.67 -24.92 -17.06
C ALA A 92 -34.79 -23.79 -17.56
N ALA A 93 -35.32 -22.57 -17.55
CA ALA A 93 -34.51 -21.38 -17.84
C ALA A 93 -33.38 -21.26 -16.80
N PRO A 94 -32.16 -20.86 -17.22
CA PRO A 94 -31.03 -20.75 -16.32
C PRO A 94 -31.28 -19.63 -15.29
N ALA A 95 -31.10 -19.96 -14.00
CA ALA A 95 -31.23 -18.99 -12.90
C ALA A 95 -30.00 -18.07 -12.78
N ILE A 96 -28.85 -18.54 -13.26
CA ILE A 96 -27.60 -17.78 -13.36
C ILE A 96 -27.38 -17.49 -14.85
N PRO A 97 -27.07 -16.25 -15.25
CA PRO A 97 -26.79 -15.94 -16.66
C PRO A 97 -25.72 -16.86 -17.24
N VAL A 98 -26.00 -17.45 -18.40
CA VAL A 98 -25.09 -18.38 -19.10
C VAL A 98 -24.63 -17.72 -20.39
N VAL A 99 -23.34 -17.81 -20.68
CA VAL A 99 -22.82 -17.54 -22.03
C VAL A 99 -22.66 -18.88 -22.73
N SER A 100 -23.33 -19.05 -23.87
CA SER A 100 -23.33 -20.30 -24.62
C SER A 100 -22.01 -20.48 -25.37
N CYS A 101 -21.34 -21.60 -25.14
CA CYS A 101 -20.19 -22.01 -25.94
C CYS A 101 -20.60 -22.55 -27.33
N LEU A 102 -21.88 -22.60 -27.69
CA LEU A 102 -22.32 -22.90 -29.04
C LEU A 102 -22.46 -21.61 -29.88
N THR A 103 -23.10 -20.58 -29.31
CA THR A 103 -23.43 -19.34 -30.02
C THR A 103 -22.42 -18.21 -29.76
N GLY A 104 -21.63 -18.31 -28.70
CA GLY A 104 -20.73 -17.23 -28.26
C GLY A 104 -21.49 -16.01 -27.73
N ALA A 105 -22.73 -16.18 -27.25
CA ALA A 105 -23.59 -15.11 -26.76
C ALA A 105 -24.29 -15.47 -25.44
N VAL A 106 -24.83 -14.47 -24.75
CA VAL A 106 -25.64 -14.67 -23.54
C VAL A 106 -26.93 -15.41 -23.91
N VAL A 107 -27.20 -16.50 -23.21
CA VAL A 107 -28.38 -17.35 -23.39
C VAL A 107 -29.64 -16.60 -23.00
N THR A 108 -30.67 -16.74 -23.83
CA THR A 108 -32.00 -16.19 -23.58
C THR A 108 -32.99 -17.30 -23.23
N ASP A 109 -33.35 -18.13 -24.21
CA ASP A 109 -34.27 -19.26 -24.05
C ASP A 109 -33.82 -20.53 -24.77
N GLU A 110 -32.78 -20.46 -25.60
CA GLU A 110 -32.45 -21.50 -26.57
C GLU A 110 -32.03 -22.83 -25.93
N MET A 111 -31.45 -22.80 -24.73
CA MET A 111 -31.11 -24.01 -23.94
C MET A 111 -32.34 -24.80 -23.48
N GLY A 112 -33.53 -24.20 -23.58
CA GLY A 112 -34.82 -24.85 -23.33
C GLY A 112 -35.25 -25.84 -24.42
N SER A 113 -34.50 -25.95 -25.51
CA SER A 113 -34.83 -26.81 -26.66
C SER A 113 -33.88 -28.00 -26.79
N ALA A 114 -34.43 -29.16 -27.17
CA ALA A 114 -33.61 -30.33 -27.48
C ALA A 114 -32.65 -30.08 -28.65
N GLU A 115 -33.08 -29.28 -29.63
CA GLU A 115 -32.29 -28.95 -30.81
C GLU A 115 -31.01 -28.18 -30.47
N PHE A 116 -31.05 -27.32 -29.45
CA PHE A 116 -29.82 -26.67 -28.96
C PHE A 116 -28.74 -27.68 -28.56
N TRP A 117 -29.12 -28.74 -27.83
CA TRP A 117 -28.18 -29.75 -27.36
C TRP A 117 -27.69 -30.67 -28.48
N VAL A 118 -28.56 -31.01 -29.43
CA VAL A 118 -28.20 -31.76 -30.66
C VAL A 118 -27.18 -30.97 -31.48
N ARG A 119 -27.39 -29.66 -31.63
CA ARG A 119 -26.42 -28.78 -32.27
C ARG A 119 -25.13 -28.69 -31.45
N HIS A 120 -25.20 -28.55 -30.14
CA HIS A 120 -24.02 -28.39 -29.28
C HIS A 120 -23.08 -29.61 -29.32
N VAL A 121 -23.60 -30.84 -29.41
CA VAL A 121 -22.74 -32.03 -29.53
C VAL A 121 -22.05 -32.13 -30.90
N ARG A 122 -22.60 -31.48 -31.93
CA ARG A 122 -22.15 -31.55 -33.32
C ARG A 122 -21.30 -30.35 -33.76
N GLU A 123 -21.67 -29.15 -33.38
CA GLU A 123 -21.06 -27.90 -33.81
C GLU A 123 -19.87 -27.51 -32.90
N ALA A 124 -19.05 -26.57 -33.38
CA ALA A 124 -17.83 -26.14 -32.71
C ALA A 124 -18.11 -25.46 -31.36
N VAL A 125 -17.27 -25.75 -30.37
CA VAL A 125 -17.25 -25.05 -29.07
C VAL A 125 -16.53 -23.71 -29.20
N ARG A 126 -17.29 -22.61 -29.17
CA ARG A 126 -16.83 -21.21 -29.24
C ARG A 126 -16.36 -20.67 -27.87
N PHE A 127 -15.38 -21.35 -27.26
CA PHE A 127 -14.86 -20.99 -25.93
C PHE A 127 -14.24 -19.59 -25.87
N LEU A 128 -13.43 -19.22 -26.86
CA LEU A 128 -12.85 -17.88 -27.00
C LEU A 128 -13.91 -16.78 -26.94
N ASP A 129 -14.98 -16.94 -27.71
CA ASP A 129 -16.04 -15.94 -27.80
C ASP A 129 -16.79 -15.85 -26.47
N GLY A 130 -17.04 -17.00 -25.82
CA GLY A 130 -17.62 -17.03 -24.49
C GLY A 130 -16.81 -16.24 -23.46
N VAL A 131 -15.49 -16.44 -23.42
CA VAL A 131 -14.61 -15.71 -22.50
C VAL A 131 -14.58 -14.21 -22.81
N ARG A 132 -14.58 -13.82 -24.09
CA ARG A 132 -14.62 -12.41 -24.50
C ARG A 132 -15.93 -11.71 -24.14
N VAL A 133 -17.06 -12.41 -24.22
CA VAL A 133 -18.35 -11.89 -23.73
C VAL A 133 -18.31 -11.67 -22.22
N LEU A 134 -17.73 -12.60 -21.46
CA LEU A 134 -17.56 -12.44 -20.01
C LEU A 134 -16.63 -11.26 -19.67
N GLU A 135 -15.51 -11.12 -20.39
CA GLU A 135 -14.58 -9.99 -20.24
C GLU A 135 -15.27 -8.66 -20.54
N ALA A 136 -16.01 -8.56 -21.64
CA ALA A 136 -16.77 -7.37 -22.01
C ALA A 136 -17.88 -7.01 -21.00
N ALA A 137 -18.39 -8.00 -20.27
CA ALA A 137 -19.34 -7.82 -19.16
C ALA A 137 -18.66 -7.41 -17.84
N GLY A 138 -17.33 -7.28 -17.80
CA GLY A 138 -16.57 -6.87 -16.63
C GLY A 138 -16.28 -7.99 -15.63
N VAL A 139 -16.35 -9.26 -16.05
CA VAL A 139 -15.99 -10.40 -15.20
C VAL A 139 -14.49 -10.40 -14.94
N THR A 140 -14.09 -10.45 -13.67
CA THR A 140 -12.67 -10.47 -13.25
C THR A 140 -12.27 -11.75 -12.52
N ALA A 141 -13.22 -12.62 -12.17
CA ALA A 141 -12.95 -13.89 -11.48
C ALA A 141 -13.53 -15.05 -12.28
N TYR A 142 -12.65 -15.96 -12.71
CA TYR A 142 -12.99 -17.14 -13.49
C TYR A 142 -12.68 -18.38 -12.66
N VAL A 143 -13.71 -19.20 -12.43
CA VAL A 143 -13.59 -20.43 -11.64
C VAL A 143 -13.83 -21.62 -12.56
N GLU A 144 -12.83 -22.48 -12.71
CA GLU A 144 -12.94 -23.71 -13.50
C GLU A 144 -13.42 -24.85 -12.61
N LEU A 145 -14.60 -25.37 -12.95
CA LEU A 145 -15.20 -26.56 -12.36
C LEU A 145 -14.84 -27.77 -13.20
N GLY A 146 -13.87 -28.56 -12.74
CA GLY A 146 -13.39 -29.73 -13.46
C GLY A 146 -12.26 -30.41 -12.71
N PRO A 147 -11.77 -31.57 -13.19
CA PRO A 147 -10.77 -32.37 -12.50
C PRO A 147 -9.33 -31.82 -12.59
N ASP A 148 -9.11 -30.72 -13.32
CA ASP A 148 -7.80 -30.08 -13.49
C ASP A 148 -7.97 -28.56 -13.74
N GLY A 149 -6.93 -27.89 -14.21
CA GLY A 149 -6.89 -26.46 -14.49
C GLY A 149 -6.51 -26.08 -15.91
N THR A 150 -7.02 -26.80 -16.91
CA THR A 150 -6.70 -26.55 -18.33
C THR A 150 -7.45 -25.34 -18.85
N LEU A 151 -8.73 -25.20 -18.52
CA LEU A 151 -9.57 -24.11 -19.02
C LEU A 151 -9.18 -22.76 -18.42
N SER A 152 -8.66 -22.75 -17.20
CA SER A 152 -8.15 -21.55 -16.52
C SER A 152 -7.00 -20.93 -17.32
N ALA A 153 -6.08 -21.77 -17.80
CA ALA A 153 -4.96 -21.32 -18.63
C ALA A 153 -5.44 -20.87 -20.03
N LEU A 154 -6.41 -21.57 -20.62
CA LEU A 154 -6.99 -21.17 -21.91
C LEU A 154 -7.76 -19.84 -21.81
N ALA A 155 -8.57 -19.66 -20.77
CA ALA A 155 -9.34 -18.46 -20.54
C ALA A 155 -8.44 -17.23 -20.36
N GLN A 156 -7.33 -17.38 -19.63
CA GLN A 156 -6.33 -16.32 -19.52
C GLN A 156 -5.73 -15.92 -20.89
N GLY A 157 -5.59 -16.87 -21.82
CA GLY A 157 -5.12 -16.60 -23.18
C GLY A 157 -6.18 -16.02 -24.13
N CYS A 158 -7.45 -15.97 -23.71
CA CYS A 158 -8.55 -15.46 -24.51
C CYS A 158 -8.82 -13.96 -24.31
N THR A 159 -8.45 -13.43 -23.14
CA THR A 159 -8.68 -12.03 -22.76
C THR A 159 -7.81 -11.09 -23.59
N ALA A 160 -8.39 -9.96 -24.01
CA ALA A 160 -7.68 -8.95 -24.79
C ALA A 160 -7.04 -7.85 -23.93
N GLY A 161 -7.55 -7.65 -22.71
CA GLY A 161 -7.08 -6.66 -21.76
C GLY A 161 -5.87 -7.10 -20.94
N ASP A 162 -5.43 -6.20 -20.05
CA ASP A 162 -4.45 -6.52 -19.03
C ASP A 162 -5.04 -7.56 -18.06
N VAL A 163 -4.30 -8.63 -17.83
CA VAL A 163 -4.68 -9.67 -16.87
C VAL A 163 -4.41 -9.22 -15.43
N ASP A 164 -3.69 -8.10 -15.23
CA ASP A 164 -3.52 -7.47 -13.93
C ASP A 164 -4.88 -7.00 -13.40
N GLY A 165 -5.41 -7.75 -12.43
CA GLY A 165 -6.75 -7.53 -11.87
C GLY A 165 -7.75 -8.64 -12.21
N MET A 166 -7.33 -9.71 -12.90
CA MET A 166 -8.14 -10.91 -13.14
C MET A 166 -7.58 -12.11 -12.39
N VAL A 167 -8.45 -13.05 -11.99
CA VAL A 167 -8.05 -14.32 -11.39
C VAL A 167 -8.69 -15.50 -12.12
N PHE A 168 -7.87 -16.51 -12.42
CA PHE A 168 -8.29 -17.77 -13.06
C PHE A 168 -7.96 -18.92 -12.12
N VAL A 169 -8.99 -19.60 -11.60
CA VAL A 169 -8.86 -20.52 -10.48
C VAL A 169 -9.51 -21.86 -10.79
N PRO A 170 -8.73 -22.94 -10.94
CA PRO A 170 -9.28 -24.28 -10.98
C PRO A 170 -9.61 -24.78 -9.57
N VAL A 171 -10.76 -25.44 -9.43
CA VAL A 171 -11.20 -25.98 -8.13
C VAL A 171 -10.55 -27.31 -7.78
N LEU A 172 -10.10 -28.08 -8.77
CA LEU A 172 -9.32 -29.31 -8.58
C LEU A 172 -8.03 -29.30 -9.39
N ARG A 173 -7.09 -30.13 -8.96
CA ARG A 173 -5.85 -30.42 -9.67
C ARG A 173 -5.55 -31.90 -9.56
N LYS A 174 -5.04 -32.49 -10.64
CA LYS A 174 -4.58 -33.88 -10.63
C LYS A 174 -3.49 -34.07 -9.56
N ASP A 175 -3.54 -35.22 -8.88
CA ASP A 175 -2.56 -35.63 -7.87
C ASP A 175 -2.47 -34.66 -6.67
N ARG A 176 -3.56 -33.97 -6.35
CA ARG A 176 -3.69 -33.06 -5.19
C ARG A 176 -4.92 -33.41 -4.37
N ASP A 177 -4.87 -33.06 -3.08
CA ASP A 177 -6.01 -33.26 -2.17
C ASP A 177 -7.19 -32.36 -2.57
N GLU A 178 -8.38 -32.96 -2.65
CA GLU A 178 -9.58 -32.26 -3.11
C GLU A 178 -10.03 -31.17 -2.12
N ALA A 179 -9.94 -31.44 -0.81
CA ALA A 179 -10.35 -30.48 0.22
C ALA A 179 -9.39 -29.27 0.28
N GLU A 180 -8.09 -29.52 0.14
CA GLU A 180 -7.08 -28.46 0.06
C GLU A 180 -7.27 -27.60 -1.21
N THR A 181 -7.48 -28.22 -2.36
CA THR A 181 -7.61 -27.51 -3.64
C THR A 181 -8.87 -26.66 -3.70
N ILE A 182 -10.02 -27.18 -3.27
CA ILE A 182 -11.26 -26.40 -3.27
C ILE A 182 -11.21 -25.24 -2.25
N THR A 183 -10.65 -25.47 -1.06
CA THR A 183 -10.52 -24.42 -0.03
C THR A 183 -9.55 -23.32 -0.50
N THR A 184 -8.45 -23.71 -1.15
CA THR A 184 -7.50 -22.77 -1.75
C THR A 184 -8.14 -21.98 -2.88
N ALA A 185 -8.97 -22.61 -3.72
CA ALA A 185 -9.68 -21.94 -4.79
C ALA A 185 -10.64 -20.86 -4.25
N LEU A 186 -11.46 -21.22 -3.25
CA LEU A 186 -12.34 -20.27 -2.57
C LEU A 186 -11.57 -19.11 -1.92
N ALA A 187 -10.44 -19.41 -1.26
CA ALA A 187 -9.59 -18.38 -0.66
C ALA A 187 -9.02 -17.40 -1.70
N ARG A 188 -8.58 -17.89 -2.86
CA ARG A 188 -8.07 -17.04 -3.95
C ARG A 188 -9.14 -16.09 -4.48
N VAL A 189 -10.33 -16.62 -4.73
CA VAL A 189 -11.48 -15.83 -5.21
C VAL A 189 -11.95 -14.83 -4.13
N HIS A 190 -11.87 -15.20 -2.85
CA HIS A 190 -12.15 -14.32 -1.72
C HIS A 190 -11.17 -13.15 -1.60
N VAL A 191 -9.85 -13.43 -1.65
CA VAL A 191 -8.80 -12.40 -1.59
C VAL A 191 -8.87 -11.46 -2.81
N HIS A 192 -9.33 -11.97 -3.95
CA HIS A 192 -9.59 -11.15 -5.14
C HIS A 192 -10.76 -10.16 -4.96
N GLY A 193 -11.59 -10.35 -3.92
CA GLY A 193 -12.72 -9.47 -3.60
C GLY A 193 -14.10 -10.06 -3.89
N THR A 194 -14.18 -11.33 -4.31
CA THR A 194 -15.49 -12.00 -4.44
C THR A 194 -15.98 -12.44 -3.07
N ALA A 195 -17.22 -12.10 -2.72
CA ALA A 195 -17.82 -12.54 -1.47
C ALA A 195 -18.00 -14.06 -1.46
N VAL A 196 -17.41 -14.73 -0.46
CA VAL A 196 -17.63 -16.16 -0.19
C VAL A 196 -18.47 -16.25 1.08
N ASP A 197 -19.57 -16.97 1.00
CA ASP A 197 -20.40 -17.26 2.17
C ASP A 197 -19.77 -18.37 3.00
N TRP A 198 -18.94 -17.96 3.96
CA TRP A 198 -18.28 -18.89 4.88
C TRP A 198 -19.25 -19.55 5.85
N ASP A 199 -20.40 -18.95 6.14
CA ASP A 199 -21.40 -19.54 7.03
C ASP A 199 -22.06 -20.75 6.33
N VAL A 200 -22.34 -20.64 5.02
CA VAL A 200 -22.77 -21.78 4.18
C VAL A 200 -21.66 -22.81 4.07
N PHE A 201 -20.41 -22.39 3.80
CA PHE A 201 -19.29 -23.32 3.70
C PHE A 201 -19.16 -24.18 4.95
N PHE A 202 -19.21 -23.58 6.14
CA PHE A 202 -19.04 -24.27 7.42
C PHE A 202 -20.31 -24.90 8.01
N ALA A 203 -21.45 -24.81 7.31
CA ALA A 203 -22.72 -25.35 7.80
C ALA A 203 -22.62 -26.85 8.11
N GLY A 204 -23.04 -27.25 9.31
CA GLY A 204 -23.02 -28.66 9.75
C GLY A 204 -21.65 -29.21 10.19
N MET A 205 -20.56 -28.44 10.08
CA MET A 205 -19.21 -28.88 10.48
C MET A 205 -18.85 -28.59 11.95
N GLY A 206 -19.72 -27.91 12.70
CA GLY A 206 -19.42 -27.53 14.09
C GLY A 206 -18.31 -26.48 14.24
N ALA A 207 -18.00 -25.76 13.16
CA ALA A 207 -17.02 -24.68 13.19
C ALA A 207 -17.48 -23.54 14.12
N ARG A 208 -16.52 -22.91 14.80
CA ARG A 208 -16.75 -21.77 15.69
C ARG A 208 -15.85 -20.61 15.30
N ARG A 209 -16.37 -19.38 15.36
CA ARG A 209 -15.53 -18.18 15.24
C ARG A 209 -14.66 -18.07 16.48
N VAL A 210 -13.39 -17.76 16.27
CA VAL A 210 -12.40 -17.54 17.33
C VAL A 210 -11.77 -16.16 17.12
N ASP A 211 -11.47 -15.46 18.20
CA ASP A 211 -10.79 -14.18 18.11
C ASP A 211 -9.34 -14.38 17.63
N LEU A 212 -8.98 -13.63 16.60
CA LEU A 212 -7.60 -13.53 16.12
C LEU A 212 -6.99 -12.21 16.61
N PRO A 213 -5.65 -12.11 16.73
CA PRO A 213 -4.98 -10.84 16.96
C PRO A 213 -5.48 -9.78 15.96
N THR A 214 -5.80 -8.59 16.48
CA THR A 214 -6.33 -7.49 15.67
C THR A 214 -5.28 -6.99 14.65
N TYR A 215 -5.74 -6.22 13.66
CA TYR A 215 -4.90 -5.61 12.63
C TYR A 215 -3.60 -5.00 13.20
N ALA A 216 -2.46 -5.43 12.66
CA ALA A 216 -1.16 -4.91 13.03
C ALA A 216 -0.94 -3.54 12.39
N PHE A 217 -1.49 -2.48 13.01
CA PHE A 217 -1.29 -1.11 12.53
C PHE A 217 0.19 -0.80 12.35
N GLN A 218 0.55 -0.24 11.19
CA GLN A 218 1.86 0.37 10.97
C GLN A 218 1.93 1.66 11.78
N ARG A 219 2.42 1.56 13.02
CA ARG A 219 2.46 2.67 13.97
C ARG A 219 3.53 3.69 13.54
N GLN A 220 3.11 4.69 12.78
CA GLN A 220 3.89 5.90 12.51
C GLN A 220 3.29 7.07 13.29
N ARG A 221 4.15 7.92 13.86
CA ARG A 221 3.74 9.10 14.63
C ARG A 221 3.50 10.26 13.65
N PHE A 222 2.24 10.58 13.40
CA PHE A 222 1.83 11.73 12.58
C PHE A 222 1.46 12.98 13.40
N TRP A 223 1.81 13.01 14.69
CA TRP A 223 1.52 14.15 15.56
C TRP A 223 2.59 15.26 15.41
N PRO A 224 2.19 16.53 15.18
CA PRO A 224 3.13 17.64 15.06
C PRO A 224 4.06 17.72 16.27
N SER A 225 5.35 17.99 16.02
CA SER A 225 6.32 18.25 17.07
C SER A 225 6.05 19.63 17.70
N ALA A 226 5.94 19.69 19.03
CA ALA A 226 5.75 20.94 19.76
C ALA A 226 6.89 21.96 19.54
N ALA A 227 8.08 21.49 19.15
CA ALA A 227 9.21 22.35 18.81
C ALA A 227 8.90 23.30 17.64
N ALA A 228 7.99 22.93 16.73
CA ALA A 228 7.56 23.78 15.62
C ALA A 228 6.59 24.91 16.04
N TYR A 229 6.01 24.86 17.24
CA TYR A 229 4.98 25.79 17.70
C TYR A 229 5.47 26.83 18.73
N VAL A 230 6.70 26.72 19.25
CA VAL A 230 7.17 27.58 20.36
C VAL A 230 7.85 28.87 19.91
N ALA A 231 8.27 28.98 18.65
CA ALA A 231 8.80 30.24 18.12
C ALA A 231 7.68 31.06 17.47
N GLY A 232 6.92 31.80 18.29
CA GLY A 232 6.25 33.00 17.78
C GLY A 232 7.31 34.05 17.46
N ASP A 233 7.12 34.82 16.39
CA ASP A 233 8.01 35.92 16.04
C ASP A 233 7.86 37.05 17.09
N PRO A 234 8.87 37.33 17.94
CA PRO A 234 8.81 38.37 18.96
C PRO A 234 8.58 39.77 18.35
N GLU A 235 9.02 40.00 17.12
CA GLU A 235 8.83 41.28 16.43
C GLU A 235 7.34 41.57 16.18
N SER A 236 6.53 40.53 15.98
CA SER A 236 5.08 40.66 15.76
C SER A 236 4.32 41.24 16.95
N ILE A 237 4.88 41.19 18.15
CA ILE A 237 4.34 41.81 19.38
C ILE A 237 5.16 43.01 19.87
N GLY A 238 6.07 43.52 19.02
CA GLY A 238 6.87 44.72 19.30
C GLY A 238 8.06 44.50 20.22
N LEU A 239 8.54 43.25 20.38
CA LEU A 239 9.78 42.93 21.10
C LEU A 239 10.89 42.62 20.09
N GLY A 240 12.16 42.84 20.46
CA GLY A 240 13.28 42.44 19.60
C GLY A 240 13.51 40.93 19.66
N ASP A 241 14.04 40.34 18.59
CA ASP A 241 14.57 38.97 18.62
C ASP A 241 15.91 38.95 19.36
N ALA A 242 16.03 38.09 20.37
CA ALA A 242 17.28 37.89 21.10
C ALA A 242 18.27 36.99 20.35
N GLY A 243 17.89 36.36 19.23
CA GLY A 243 18.80 35.60 18.38
C GLY A 243 19.49 34.43 19.07
N HIS A 244 18.84 33.84 20.09
CA HIS A 244 19.48 32.86 20.97
C HIS A 244 18.57 31.64 21.24
N PRO A 245 19.07 30.39 21.19
CA PRO A 245 18.22 29.20 21.34
C PRO A 245 17.52 29.04 22.71
N LEU A 246 17.98 29.77 23.74
CA LEU A 246 17.37 29.82 25.08
C LEU A 246 16.63 31.12 25.40
N LEU A 247 16.77 32.17 24.56
CA LEU A 247 16.15 33.48 24.75
C LEU A 247 15.39 33.86 23.48
N GLY A 248 14.07 34.05 23.60
CA GLY A 248 13.21 34.34 22.47
C GLY A 248 12.90 35.81 22.27
N ALA A 249 13.22 36.69 23.22
CA ALA A 249 12.94 38.13 23.09
C ALA A 249 13.95 38.98 23.85
N ALA A 250 14.26 40.16 23.31
CA ALA A 250 15.05 41.21 23.95
C ALA A 250 14.25 42.52 23.99
N VAL A 251 14.26 43.19 25.15
CA VAL A 251 13.46 44.38 25.43
C VAL A 251 14.34 45.46 26.03
N ALA A 252 14.57 46.54 25.28
CA ALA A 252 15.17 47.75 25.83
C ALA A 252 14.15 48.46 26.73
N LEU A 253 14.54 48.83 27.94
CA LEU A 253 13.66 49.54 28.87
C LEU A 253 13.52 51.01 28.43
N ALA A 254 12.31 51.55 28.45
CA ALA A 254 12.06 52.90 27.94
C ALA A 254 12.50 54.02 28.90
N ASP A 255 12.66 53.71 30.17
CA ASP A 255 12.98 54.63 31.26
C ASP A 255 14.41 54.49 31.81
N SER A 256 15.20 53.58 31.25
CA SER A 256 16.59 53.34 31.63
C SER A 256 17.40 52.78 30.47
N GLU A 257 18.72 52.77 30.57
CA GLU A 257 19.59 52.06 29.61
C GLU A 257 19.68 50.55 29.90
N GLY A 258 18.71 49.99 30.62
CA GLY A 258 18.64 48.56 30.93
C GLY A 258 17.98 47.73 29.81
N VAL A 259 18.26 46.43 29.83
CA VAL A 259 17.71 45.46 28.88
C VAL A 259 17.14 44.27 29.64
N LEU A 260 15.99 43.76 29.20
CA LEU A 260 15.40 42.51 29.64
C LEU A 260 15.42 41.50 28.48
N LEU A 261 16.11 40.39 28.65
CA LEU A 261 15.99 39.22 27.77
C LEU A 261 15.05 38.20 28.39
N ALA A 262 14.17 37.62 27.58
CA ALA A 262 13.18 36.65 28.02
C ALA A 262 13.25 35.35 27.22
N GLY A 263 13.01 34.23 27.88
CA GLY A 263 13.06 32.90 27.28
C GLY A 263 12.15 31.90 27.95
N ARG A 264 12.09 30.70 27.37
CA ARG A 264 11.35 29.57 27.94
C ARG A 264 12.17 28.29 27.81
N LEU A 265 12.35 27.60 28.93
CA LEU A 265 13.07 26.33 28.99
C LEU A 265 12.09 25.18 29.28
N SER A 266 12.14 24.12 28.47
CA SER A 266 11.41 22.87 28.73
C SER A 266 12.09 21.67 28.07
N LEU A 267 11.90 20.49 28.65
CA LEU A 267 12.44 19.24 28.07
C LEU A 267 11.78 18.89 26.71
N ASP A 268 10.59 19.42 26.45
CA ASP A 268 9.90 19.24 25.16
C ASP A 268 10.55 20.07 24.02
N THR A 269 11.13 21.22 24.35
CA THR A 269 11.74 22.15 23.37
C THR A 269 13.26 22.08 23.34
N GLN A 270 13.90 21.76 24.46
CA GLN A 270 15.34 21.55 24.58
C GLN A 270 15.62 20.18 25.21
N PRO A 271 15.44 19.06 24.47
CA PRO A 271 15.59 17.71 25.02
C PRO A 271 16.97 17.42 25.60
N TRP A 272 18.02 18.07 25.07
CA TRP A 272 19.40 17.93 25.54
C TRP A 272 19.59 18.35 27.00
N LEU A 273 18.72 19.21 27.55
CA LEU A 273 18.76 19.57 28.97
C LEU A 273 18.54 18.35 29.86
N ALA A 274 17.82 17.31 29.38
CA ALA A 274 17.57 16.08 30.13
C ALA A 274 18.86 15.30 30.46
N ASP A 275 19.98 15.59 29.79
CA ASP A 275 21.25 14.90 30.02
C ASP A 275 22.02 15.46 31.25
N HIS A 276 21.67 16.66 31.74
CA HIS A 276 22.32 17.28 32.90
C HIS A 276 21.52 17.06 34.19
N ILE A 277 21.65 15.85 34.74
CA ILE A 277 20.96 15.41 35.95
C ILE A 277 21.90 15.46 37.15
N ILE A 278 21.49 16.16 38.21
CA ILE A 278 22.19 16.19 39.50
C ILE A 278 21.23 15.76 40.59
N HIS A 279 21.60 14.72 41.34
CA HIS A 279 20.78 14.13 42.41
C HIS A 279 19.32 13.82 41.98
N GLY A 280 19.13 13.36 40.73
CA GLY A 280 17.83 12.96 40.20
C GLY A 280 16.94 14.10 39.71
N SER A 281 17.43 15.35 39.73
CA SER A 281 16.73 16.52 39.16
C SER A 281 17.46 17.01 37.91
N VAL A 282 16.71 17.38 36.87
CA VAL A 282 17.28 18.03 35.68
C VAL A 282 17.54 19.49 36.01
N LEU A 283 18.80 19.92 35.94
CA LEU A 283 19.23 21.28 36.25
C LEU A 283 19.78 21.96 35.01
N LEU A 284 19.52 23.26 34.85
CA LEU A 284 20.23 24.05 33.84
C LEU A 284 21.73 24.02 34.15
N PRO A 285 22.59 23.61 33.20
CA PRO A 285 24.04 23.58 33.42
C PRO A 285 24.58 24.97 33.78
N GLY A 286 25.59 25.02 34.66
CA GLY A 286 26.27 26.28 35.01
C GLY A 286 26.86 27.00 33.79
N THR A 287 27.32 26.25 32.78
CA THR A 287 27.82 26.77 31.50
C THR A 287 26.74 27.49 30.69
N ALA A 288 25.47 27.11 30.84
CA ALA A 288 24.37 27.81 30.18
C ALA A 288 24.16 29.22 30.77
N PHE A 289 24.44 29.42 32.06
CA PHE A 289 24.40 30.78 32.64
C PHE A 289 25.52 31.68 32.12
N VAL A 290 26.70 31.12 31.84
CA VAL A 290 27.80 31.86 31.19
C VAL A 290 27.39 32.29 29.79
N ASP A 291 26.84 31.37 29.02
CA ASP A 291 26.34 31.61 27.67
C ASP A 291 25.23 32.67 27.63
N LEU A 292 24.24 32.57 28.52
CA LEU A 292 23.20 33.59 28.71
C LEU A 292 23.78 34.97 29.04
N ALA A 293 24.80 35.03 29.92
CA ALA A 293 25.46 36.27 30.29
C ALA A 293 26.24 36.89 29.12
N ILE A 294 26.94 36.08 28.32
CA ILE A 294 27.62 36.53 27.10
C ILE A 294 26.61 37.12 26.12
N ARG A 295 25.50 36.42 25.86
CA ARG A 295 24.47 36.93 24.95
C ARG A 295 23.87 38.25 25.43
N ALA A 296 23.64 38.37 26.74
CA ALA A 296 23.16 39.63 27.32
C ALA A 296 24.20 40.76 27.21
N GLY A 297 25.48 40.43 27.33
CA GLY A 297 26.60 41.34 27.05
C GLY A 297 26.58 41.85 25.62
N ASP A 298 26.39 40.97 24.63
CA ASP A 298 26.31 41.35 23.23
C ASP A 298 25.21 42.37 22.95
N GLU A 299 24.04 42.28 23.63
CA GLU A 299 22.94 43.25 23.47
C GLU A 299 23.29 44.66 23.95
N VAL A 300 24.19 44.76 24.93
CA VAL A 300 24.58 46.04 25.55
C VAL A 300 26.00 46.49 25.19
N GLY A 301 26.67 45.75 24.29
CA GLY A 301 28.03 46.05 23.86
C GLY A 301 29.12 45.72 24.89
N CYS A 302 28.86 44.83 25.84
CA CYS A 302 29.84 44.33 26.80
C CYS A 302 30.33 42.94 26.37
N ASP A 303 31.62 42.78 26.11
CA ASP A 303 32.23 41.55 25.60
C ASP A 303 32.94 40.70 26.67
N VAL A 304 32.90 41.16 27.94
CA VAL A 304 33.51 40.46 29.09
C VAL A 304 32.48 40.23 30.19
N VAL A 305 32.39 38.97 30.64
CA VAL A 305 31.75 38.61 31.92
C VAL A 305 32.82 38.74 33.01
N GLU A 306 32.79 39.84 33.76
CA GLU A 306 33.77 40.13 34.82
C GLU A 306 33.51 39.26 36.06
N GLU A 307 32.23 39.07 36.39
CA GLU A 307 31.81 38.24 37.52
C GLU A 307 30.53 37.48 37.15
N LEU A 308 30.43 36.22 37.58
CA LEU A 308 29.19 35.45 37.59
C LEU A 308 29.14 34.64 38.89
N THR A 309 28.12 34.92 39.70
CA THR A 309 27.78 34.17 40.91
C THR A 309 26.50 33.38 40.67
N LEU A 310 26.55 32.06 40.86
CA LEU A 310 25.37 31.19 40.86
C LEU A 310 24.82 31.09 42.28
N GLU A 311 23.58 31.52 42.48
CA GLU A 311 22.93 31.66 43.79
C GLU A 311 22.00 30.49 44.11
N ALA A 312 21.25 30.00 43.12
CA ALA A 312 20.29 28.91 43.30
C ALA A 312 20.17 28.06 42.03
N PRO A 313 20.03 26.73 42.14
CA PRO A 313 19.86 25.86 40.98
C PRO A 313 18.54 26.17 40.25
N LEU A 314 18.59 26.20 38.92
CA LEU A 314 17.38 26.28 38.08
C LEU A 314 16.97 24.86 37.68
N VAL A 315 15.88 24.39 38.28
CA VAL A 315 15.35 23.03 38.08
C VAL A 315 14.30 23.04 36.96
N LEU A 316 14.44 22.13 35.99
CA LEU A 316 13.44 21.95 34.93
C LEU A 316 12.39 20.91 35.33
N PRO A 317 11.08 21.21 35.19
CA PRO A 317 10.03 20.23 35.47
C PRO A 317 9.98 19.16 34.38
N GLU A 318 9.58 17.93 34.75
CA GLU A 318 9.38 16.82 33.81
C GLU A 318 8.30 17.11 32.75
N ARG A 319 7.35 17.99 33.06
CA ARG A 319 6.29 18.46 32.16
C ARG A 319 6.10 19.96 32.29
N GLY A 320 5.80 20.62 31.17
CA GLY A 320 5.69 22.08 31.12
C GLY A 320 7.07 22.73 30.99
N GLY A 321 7.20 23.99 31.41
CA GLY A 321 8.46 24.71 31.32
C GLY A 321 8.61 25.78 32.39
N VAL A 322 9.74 26.46 32.36
CA VAL A 322 10.01 27.65 33.16
C VAL A 322 10.15 28.86 32.24
N GLN A 323 9.62 30.00 32.69
CA GLN A 323 9.90 31.31 32.12
C GLN A 323 11.25 31.78 32.64
N LEU A 324 12.09 32.29 31.76
CA LEU A 324 13.40 32.82 32.06
C LEU A 324 13.39 34.33 31.81
N GLN A 325 13.96 35.10 32.73
CA GLN A 325 14.22 36.53 32.56
C GLN A 325 15.67 36.83 32.93
N LEU A 326 16.35 37.56 32.07
CA LEU A 326 17.70 38.06 32.30
C LEU A 326 17.66 39.58 32.23
N VAL A 327 17.89 40.23 33.36
CA VAL A 327 17.84 41.68 33.49
C VAL A 327 19.27 42.20 33.51
N VAL A 328 19.57 43.18 32.66
CA VAL A 328 20.81 43.94 32.64
C VAL A 328 20.49 45.38 32.99
N GLU A 329 21.18 45.95 33.98
CA GLU A 329 20.94 47.32 34.43
C GLU A 329 21.69 48.36 33.56
N ALA A 330 21.39 49.63 33.79
CA ALA A 330 22.12 50.76 33.22
C ALA A 330 23.61 50.73 33.65
N PRO A 331 24.53 51.34 32.88
CA PRO A 331 25.95 51.29 33.20
C PRO A 331 26.26 52.10 34.47
N ASP A 332 27.17 51.59 35.29
CA ASP A 332 27.73 52.31 36.44
C ASP A 332 28.74 53.39 35.99
N ALA A 333 29.33 54.12 36.95
CA ALA A 333 30.32 55.16 36.64
C ALA A 333 31.61 54.64 35.98
N ALA A 334 31.84 53.32 35.99
CA ALA A 334 32.96 52.64 35.35
C ALA A 334 32.54 51.92 34.06
N ASP A 335 31.35 52.21 33.53
CA ASP A 335 30.77 51.59 32.33
C ASP A 335 30.54 50.07 32.46
N ARG A 336 30.35 49.60 33.70
CA ARG A 336 30.01 48.20 34.00
C ARG A 336 28.53 48.06 34.22
N ARG A 337 27.98 46.90 33.82
CA ARG A 337 26.54 46.62 33.92
C ARG A 337 26.31 45.39 34.78
N SER A 338 25.57 45.55 35.87
CA SER A 338 25.08 44.43 36.66
C SER A 338 24.03 43.65 35.86
N PHE A 339 24.01 42.33 36.03
CA PHE A 339 22.95 41.49 35.50
C PHE A 339 22.44 40.48 36.52
N ALA A 340 21.22 40.00 36.33
CA ALA A 340 20.63 38.93 37.11
C ALA A 340 19.71 38.03 36.28
N VAL A 341 19.82 36.71 36.49
CA VAL A 341 19.02 35.67 35.83
C VAL A 341 17.95 35.18 36.81
N TYR A 342 16.70 35.25 36.38
CA TYR A 342 15.52 34.85 37.13
C TYR A 342 14.73 33.78 36.40
N SER A 343 14.06 32.91 37.15
CA SER A 343 13.06 32.03 36.57
C SER A 343 11.84 31.88 37.45
N ARG A 344 10.75 31.44 36.83
CA ARG A 344 9.52 31.02 37.48
C ARG A 344 8.85 29.94 36.64
N ARG A 345 8.04 29.08 37.24
CA ARG A 345 7.25 28.10 36.47
C ARG A 345 6.35 28.81 35.46
N GLN A 346 6.18 28.21 34.28
CA GLN A 346 5.34 28.77 33.22
C GLN A 346 3.85 28.81 33.61
N ASP A 347 3.40 27.86 34.41
CA ASP A 347 2.04 27.74 34.94
C ASP A 347 1.83 28.48 36.27
N ALA A 348 2.83 29.23 36.73
CA ALA A 348 2.76 30.01 37.95
C ALA A 348 1.66 31.08 37.87
N VAL A 349 0.91 31.24 38.97
CA VAL A 349 -0.02 32.36 39.14
C VAL A 349 0.76 33.67 39.20
N ALA A 350 0.15 34.77 38.73
CA ALA A 350 0.85 36.05 38.53
C ALA A 350 1.61 36.58 39.76
N GLU A 351 1.12 36.29 40.97
CA GLU A 351 1.68 36.72 42.25
C GLU A 351 2.84 35.85 42.78
N GLU A 352 3.13 34.71 42.14
CA GLU A 352 4.24 33.84 42.57
C GLU A 352 5.59 34.51 42.26
N PRO A 353 6.52 34.58 43.23
CA PRO A 353 7.76 35.33 43.07
C PRO A 353 8.71 34.68 42.07
N TRP A 354 9.50 35.52 41.40
CA TRP A 354 10.63 35.06 40.61
C TRP A 354 11.76 34.60 41.52
N THR A 355 12.42 33.49 41.16
CA THR A 355 13.62 33.01 41.85
C THR A 355 14.84 33.52 41.10
N ARG A 356 15.76 34.19 41.81
CA ARG A 356 17.06 34.58 41.26
C ARG A 356 18.01 33.38 41.30
N HIS A 357 18.60 33.06 40.17
CA HIS A 357 19.48 31.90 40.01
C HIS A 357 20.95 32.28 39.88
N GLY A 358 21.24 33.46 39.37
CA GLY A 358 22.57 34.00 39.33
C GLY A 358 22.58 35.49 39.08
N SER A 359 23.68 36.13 39.40
CA SER A 359 23.94 37.55 39.14
C SER A 359 25.40 37.78 38.86
N GLY A 360 25.73 38.90 38.24
CA GLY A 360 27.11 39.20 37.90
C GLY A 360 27.30 40.59 37.33
N VAL A 361 28.47 40.80 36.74
CA VAL A 361 28.89 42.07 36.16
C VAL A 361 29.42 41.82 34.75
N LEU A 362 28.92 42.63 33.81
CA LEU A 362 29.37 42.72 32.43
C LEU A 362 30.22 43.99 32.28
N ALA A 363 31.30 43.90 31.53
CA ALA A 363 32.19 45.02 31.27
C ALA A 363 32.58 45.08 29.79
N ALA A 364 32.93 46.27 29.32
CA ALA A 364 33.66 46.42 28.07
C ALA A 364 35.14 46.09 28.31
N GLY A 365 35.68 45.13 27.57
CA GLY A 365 37.09 44.74 27.61
C GLY A 365 37.73 44.79 26.24
N ALA A 366 39.06 44.82 26.20
CA ALA A 366 39.77 44.45 24.98
C ALA A 366 39.82 42.92 24.96
N ARG A 367 39.11 42.29 24.01
CA ARG A 367 39.19 40.86 23.73
C ARG A 367 40.69 40.43 23.69
N PRO A 368 41.19 39.61 24.63
CA PRO A 368 42.56 39.13 24.53
C PRO A 368 42.69 38.33 23.22
N GLU A 369 43.78 38.54 22.47
CA GLU A 369 44.09 37.73 21.28
C GLU A 369 44.15 36.25 21.71
N ALA A 370 43.11 35.49 21.37
CA ALA A 370 43.00 34.10 21.79
C ALA A 370 44.02 33.25 21.01
N GLU A 371 45.20 33.04 21.59
CA GLU A 371 46.17 32.03 21.15
C GLU A 371 45.68 30.62 21.56
N GLN A 372 44.64 30.12 20.90
CA GLN A 372 44.36 28.68 20.69
C GLN A 372 42.99 28.49 20.04
N GLY A 373 42.98 28.01 18.79
CA GLY A 373 41.77 27.62 18.09
C GLY A 373 41.18 26.35 18.69
N PHE A 374 40.13 26.48 19.48
CA PHE A 374 39.13 25.42 19.58
C PHE A 374 38.55 25.26 18.16
N GLY A 375 38.46 24.03 17.65
CA GLY A 375 37.92 23.76 16.31
C GLY A 375 36.51 24.33 16.13
N GLU A 376 35.97 24.31 14.90
CA GLU A 376 34.66 24.88 14.55
C GLU A 376 33.49 24.31 15.40
N LEU A 377 33.31 24.86 16.61
CA LEU A 377 32.13 24.72 17.45
C LEU A 377 31.10 25.75 16.96
N ALA A 378 30.58 25.53 15.75
CA ALA A 378 29.62 26.44 15.11
C ALA A 378 28.15 26.02 15.33
N ALA A 379 27.90 24.85 15.94
CA ALA A 379 26.56 24.30 16.15
C ALA A 379 26.17 24.35 17.63
N TRP A 380 24.99 24.91 17.92
CA TRP A 380 24.39 24.93 19.25
C TRP A 380 23.40 23.75 19.41
N PRO A 381 23.32 23.09 20.59
CA PRO A 381 24.18 23.24 21.76
C PRO A 381 25.60 22.66 21.50
N PRO A 382 26.66 23.27 22.04
CA PRO A 382 28.04 22.81 21.88
C PRO A 382 28.33 21.49 22.60
#